data_AF-G1VFC2-F1
#
_entry.id   AF-G1VFC2-F1
#
_cell.length_a   1.000
_cell.length_b   1.000
_cell.length_c   1.000
_cell.angle_alpha   90.00
_cell.angle_beta   90.00
_cell.angle_gamma   90.00
#
_symmetry.space_group_name_H-M   'P 1'
#
loop_
_entity.id
_entity.type
_entity.pdbx_description
1 polymer ?
#
loop_
_entity_poly.entity_id
_entity_poly.type
_entity_poly.pdbx_seq_one_letter_code
_entity_poly.pdbx_strand_id
1 'polypeptide(L)'
;MIKPVLHYFNLADEVVCFSTTRHGGVSKGKLATLNINPHRGDDPSAVTENLQAVAAEIGVKADKIVRLHQIHETHCLTVTDDFFHLSVAEQYEREEGKDAVVTDCRNVCIGVHTADCVPIFFTTPFTLLLGQPMPVGVARCNVSLNIHFVR
;
A
#
# COMPACT_ATOMS: atom_id res chain seq x y z
N MET A 1 -8.07 -3.74 -21.88
CA MET A 1 -7.17 -2.76 -21.23
C MET A 1 -7.43 -2.83 -19.75
N ILE A 2 -6.40 -3.08 -18.95
CA ILE A 2 -6.49 -3.13 -17.49
C ILE A 2 -6.59 -1.69 -17.00
N LYS A 3 -7.63 -1.41 -16.22
CA LYS A 3 -7.89 -0.06 -15.72
C LYS A 3 -8.48 -0.19 -14.31
N PRO A 4 -7.64 -0.17 -13.27
CA PRO A 4 -8.09 -0.24 -11.89
C PRO A 4 -9.14 0.81 -11.60
N VAL A 5 -10.18 0.44 -10.86
CA VAL A 5 -11.16 1.40 -10.36
C VAL A 5 -10.78 1.75 -8.93
N LEU A 6 -10.42 3.01 -8.70
CA LEU A 6 -9.99 3.56 -7.42
C LEU A 6 -11.01 4.57 -6.89
N HIS A 7 -11.19 4.59 -5.57
CA HIS A 7 -11.91 5.63 -4.84
C HIS A 7 -10.91 6.53 -4.13
N TYR A 8 -10.90 7.82 -4.46
CA TYR A 8 -9.99 8.79 -3.86
C TYR A 8 -10.63 9.53 -2.70
N PHE A 9 -9.81 9.88 -1.71
CA PHE A 9 -10.20 10.64 -0.53
C PHE A 9 -9.32 11.88 -0.40
N ASN A 10 -9.91 13.00 -0.01
CA ASN A 10 -9.15 14.19 0.32
C ASN A 10 -8.70 14.10 1.79
N LEU A 11 -7.43 13.77 2.01
CA LEU A 11 -6.85 13.68 3.35
C LEU A 11 -5.99 14.91 3.69
N ALA A 12 -5.17 15.39 2.74
CA ALA A 12 -4.37 16.60 2.84
C ALA A 12 -3.84 17.01 1.44
N ASP A 13 -3.44 18.28 1.27
CA ASP A 13 -3.09 18.90 -0.03
C ASP A 13 -1.90 18.24 -0.78
N GLU A 14 -1.06 17.44 -0.10
CA GLU A 14 0.07 16.72 -0.71
C GLU A 14 -0.02 15.19 -0.58
N VAL A 15 -1.17 14.67 -0.15
CA VAL A 15 -1.38 13.26 0.14
C VAL A 15 -2.39 12.68 -0.83
N VAL A 16 -2.02 11.60 -1.51
CA VAL A 16 -2.94 10.88 -2.38
C VAL A 16 -3.51 9.71 -1.58
N CYS A 17 -4.72 9.86 -1.08
CA CYS A 17 -5.39 8.81 -0.33
C CYS A 17 -6.40 8.12 -1.24
N PHE A 18 -6.37 6.79 -1.32
CA PHE A 18 -7.31 6.06 -2.17
C PHE A 18 -7.61 4.67 -1.64
N SER A 19 -8.59 4.02 -2.23
CA SER A 19 -8.91 2.61 -2.03
C SER A 19 -9.12 1.99 -3.39
N THR A 20 -8.42 0.91 -3.70
CA THR A 20 -8.77 0.06 -4.84
C THR A 20 -10.17 -0.55 -4.65
N THR A 21 -10.81 -0.92 -5.75
CA THR A 21 -11.96 -1.85 -5.74
C THR A 21 -11.51 -3.20 -6.30
N ARG A 22 -12.40 -4.20 -6.31
CA ARG A 22 -12.11 -5.48 -6.99
C ARG A 22 -12.13 -5.39 -8.53
N HIS A 23 -12.47 -4.24 -9.10
CA HIS A 23 -12.71 -4.10 -10.54
C HIS A 23 -11.50 -3.55 -11.28
N GLY A 24 -11.36 -3.96 -12.54
CA GLY A 24 -10.36 -3.40 -13.45
C GLY A 24 -9.03 -4.13 -13.49
N GLY A 25 -8.98 -5.40 -13.08
CA GLY A 25 -7.80 -6.26 -13.12
C GLY A 25 -7.96 -7.50 -14.02
N VAL A 26 -7.06 -8.48 -13.86
CA VAL A 26 -6.99 -9.73 -14.64
C VAL A 26 -7.13 -11.02 -13.84
N SER A 27 -7.16 -10.95 -12.50
CA SER A 27 -7.34 -12.11 -11.63
C SER A 27 -8.67 -12.81 -11.91
N LYS A 28 -8.74 -14.11 -11.59
CA LYS A 28 -9.88 -14.97 -11.94
C LYS A 28 -10.56 -15.57 -10.71
N GLY A 29 -11.76 -16.13 -10.91
CA GLY A 29 -12.51 -16.83 -9.88
C GLY A 29 -12.81 -15.94 -8.67
N LYS A 30 -12.59 -16.47 -7.46
CA LYS A 30 -12.85 -15.76 -6.19
C LYS A 30 -12.01 -14.50 -6.02
N LEU A 31 -10.86 -14.43 -6.71
CA LEU A 31 -9.95 -13.29 -6.64
C LEU A 31 -10.14 -12.29 -7.78
N ALA A 32 -11.16 -12.49 -8.63
CA ALA A 32 -11.45 -11.59 -9.72
C ALA A 32 -11.94 -10.21 -9.24
N THR A 33 -11.59 -9.11 -9.90
CA THR A 33 -10.65 -9.01 -11.04
C THR A 33 -9.31 -8.38 -10.66
N LEU A 34 -9.28 -7.52 -9.64
CA LEU A 34 -8.08 -6.77 -9.24
C LEU A 34 -7.57 -7.25 -7.88
N ASN A 35 -6.85 -8.37 -7.87
CA ASN A 35 -6.10 -8.80 -6.69
C ASN A 35 -4.62 -8.42 -6.82
N ILE A 36 -4.14 -7.70 -5.82
CA ILE A 36 -2.76 -7.22 -5.68
C ILE A 36 -2.13 -7.70 -4.37
N ASN A 37 -2.78 -8.62 -3.65
CA ASN A 37 -2.21 -9.27 -2.48
C ASN A 37 -1.54 -10.59 -2.90
N PRO A 38 -0.22 -10.74 -2.72
CA PRO A 38 0.50 -11.94 -3.13
C PRO A 38 0.25 -13.14 -2.19
N HIS A 39 -0.31 -12.93 -1.00
CA HIS A 39 -0.48 -13.95 0.05
C HIS A 39 -1.83 -14.67 0.00
N ARG A 40 -2.68 -14.40 -1.01
CA ARG A 40 -4.02 -14.98 -1.14
C ARG A 40 -4.11 -16.20 -2.07
N GLY A 41 -2.96 -16.65 -2.59
CA GLY A 41 -2.88 -17.83 -3.45
C GLY A 41 -3.40 -17.62 -4.88
N ASP A 42 -3.29 -16.39 -5.39
CA ASP A 42 -3.59 -16.07 -6.80
C ASP A 42 -2.45 -16.47 -7.73
N ASP A 43 -2.70 -16.40 -9.04
CA ASP A 43 -1.65 -16.47 -10.04
C ASP A 43 -0.66 -15.29 -9.85
N PRO A 44 0.63 -15.54 -9.57
CA PRO A 44 1.61 -14.49 -9.37
C PRO A 44 1.69 -13.50 -10.54
N SER A 45 1.49 -13.98 -11.78
CA SER A 45 1.52 -13.13 -12.97
C SER A 45 0.35 -12.14 -12.97
N ALA A 46 -0.85 -12.59 -12.58
CA ALA A 46 -2.03 -11.73 -12.46
C ALA A 46 -1.85 -10.68 -11.35
N VAL A 47 -1.27 -11.08 -10.20
CA VAL A 47 -0.96 -10.16 -9.09
C VAL A 47 0.02 -9.08 -9.54
N THR A 48 1.09 -9.47 -10.25
CA THR A 48 2.07 -8.52 -10.78
C THR A 48 1.44 -7.57 -11.79
N GLU A 49 0.62 -8.07 -12.73
CA GLU A 49 -0.02 -7.24 -13.74
C GLU A 49 -1.01 -6.23 -13.13
N ASN A 50 -1.81 -6.67 -12.16
CA ASN A 50 -2.71 -5.80 -11.40
C ASN A 50 -1.92 -4.73 -10.62
N LEU A 51 -0.80 -5.11 -9.99
CA LEU A 51 0.05 -4.18 -9.22
C LEU A 51 0.64 -3.12 -10.13
N GLN A 52 1.14 -3.51 -11.31
CA GLN A 52 1.67 -2.57 -12.32
C GLN A 52 0.60 -1.60 -12.79
N ALA A 53 -0.63 -2.08 -13.01
CA ALA A 53 -1.74 -1.22 -13.40
C ALA A 53 -2.12 -0.20 -12.33
N VAL A 54 -2.14 -0.60 -11.05
CA VAL A 54 -2.38 0.33 -9.93
C VAL A 54 -1.24 1.33 -9.80
N ALA A 55 0.01 0.89 -9.92
CA ALA A 55 1.18 1.75 -9.87
C ALA A 55 1.14 2.84 -10.96
N ALA A 56 0.77 2.46 -12.18
CA ALA A 56 0.58 3.39 -13.29
C ALA A 56 -0.54 4.40 -13.04
N GLU A 57 -1.69 3.97 -12.51
CA GLU A 57 -2.83 4.85 -12.21
C GLU A 57 -2.49 5.91 -11.15
N ILE A 58 -1.71 5.55 -10.12
CA ILE A 58 -1.35 6.46 -9.02
C ILE A 58 0.00 7.17 -9.22
N GLY A 59 0.67 6.93 -10.35
CA GLY A 59 1.92 7.60 -10.73
C GLY A 59 3.13 7.24 -9.85
N VAL A 60 3.18 6.03 -9.30
CA VAL A 60 4.37 5.51 -8.58
C VAL A 60 4.94 4.28 -9.26
N LYS A 61 6.17 3.92 -8.92
CA LYS A 61 6.74 2.65 -9.37
C LYS A 61 6.16 1.49 -8.55
N ALA A 62 5.95 0.34 -9.17
CA ALA A 62 5.37 -0.83 -8.50
C ALA A 62 6.23 -1.35 -7.34
N ASP A 63 7.56 -1.20 -7.43
CA ASP A 63 8.53 -1.52 -6.35
C ASP A 63 8.55 -0.49 -5.21
N LYS A 64 7.82 0.62 -5.36
CA LYS A 64 7.56 1.63 -4.32
C LYS A 64 6.16 1.50 -3.71
N ILE A 65 5.47 0.37 -3.96
CA ILE A 65 4.22 0.00 -3.29
C ILE A 65 4.50 -1.07 -2.25
N VAL A 66 4.53 -0.66 -0.98
CA VAL A 66 4.71 -1.56 0.17
C VAL A 66 3.37 -2.19 0.53
N ARG A 67 3.37 -3.53 0.65
CA ARG A 67 2.21 -4.36 0.95
C ARG A 67 2.59 -5.31 2.07
N LEU A 68 1.80 -5.34 3.14
CA LEU A 68 2.12 -6.15 4.32
C LEU A 68 1.57 -7.57 4.20
N HIS A 69 2.24 -8.52 4.88
CA HIS A 69 1.62 -9.79 5.21
C HIS A 69 0.96 -9.69 6.58
N GLN A 70 -0.33 -9.34 6.56
CA GLN A 70 -1.15 -9.09 7.74
C GLN A 70 -1.62 -10.38 8.40
N ILE A 71 -1.50 -10.44 9.73
CA ILE A 71 -1.89 -11.61 10.54
C ILE A 71 -2.86 -11.25 11.67
N HIS A 72 -3.45 -10.05 11.65
CA HIS A 72 -4.36 -9.50 12.67
C HIS A 72 -3.69 -9.23 14.02
N GLU A 73 -2.45 -8.77 13.99
CA GLU A 73 -1.69 -8.33 15.16
C GLU A 73 -1.62 -6.79 15.23
N THR A 74 -0.80 -6.27 16.14
CA THR A 74 -0.67 -4.81 16.39
C THR A 74 0.68 -4.24 15.96
N HIS A 75 1.49 -5.01 15.23
CA HIS A 75 2.82 -4.57 14.81
C HIS A 75 2.78 -3.60 13.63
N CYS A 76 3.62 -2.57 13.70
CA CYS A 76 3.78 -1.56 12.68
C CYS A 76 5.13 -1.68 11.97
N LEU A 77 5.14 -1.52 10.64
CA LEU A 77 6.34 -1.37 9.82
C LEU A 77 6.62 0.11 9.57
N THR A 78 7.83 0.57 9.91
CA THR A 78 8.32 1.89 9.48
C THR A 78 9.13 1.72 8.20
N VAL A 79 8.67 2.35 7.12
CA VAL A 79 9.34 2.35 5.81
C VAL A 79 10.09 3.67 5.63
N THR A 80 11.41 3.59 5.54
CA THR A 80 12.32 4.68 5.18
C THR A 80 13.02 4.36 3.85
N ASP A 81 13.86 5.26 3.33
CA ASP A 81 14.56 5.03 2.06
C ASP A 81 15.45 3.78 2.09
N ASP A 82 16.04 3.45 3.26
CA ASP A 82 16.86 2.25 3.45
C ASP A 82 16.12 0.95 3.20
N PHE A 83 14.80 0.93 3.41
CA PHE A 83 13.96 -0.24 3.12
C PHE A 83 14.09 -0.67 1.66
N PHE A 84 14.20 0.29 0.74
CA PHE A 84 14.30 0.01 -0.69
C PHE A 84 15.73 -0.35 -1.16
N HIS A 85 16.73 -0.28 -0.27
CA HIS A 85 18.08 -0.78 -0.51
C HIS A 85 18.23 -2.25 -0.09
N LEU A 86 17.27 -2.79 0.67
CA LEU A 86 17.23 -4.19 1.05
C LEU A 86 16.93 -5.08 -0.15
N SER A 87 17.42 -6.33 -0.09
CA SER A 87 17.00 -7.37 -1.03
C SER A 87 15.50 -7.66 -0.89
N VAL A 88 14.91 -8.25 -1.94
CA VAL A 88 13.48 -8.63 -1.92
C VAL A 88 13.15 -9.57 -0.76
N ALA A 89 14.06 -10.49 -0.41
CA ALA A 89 13.88 -11.40 0.70
C ALA A 89 13.86 -10.67 2.05
N GLU A 90 14.77 -9.72 2.26
CA GLU A 90 14.81 -8.91 3.48
C GLU A 90 13.58 -7.98 3.59
N GLN A 91 13.09 -7.43 2.49
CA GLN A 91 11.84 -6.67 2.49
C GLN A 91 10.66 -7.54 2.91
N TYR A 92 10.57 -8.75 2.35
CA TYR A 92 9.52 -9.73 2.70
C TYR A 92 9.56 -10.07 4.20
N GLU A 93 10.75 -10.32 4.77
CA GLU A 93 10.91 -10.59 6.20
C GLU A 93 10.46 -9.43 7.09
N ARG A 94 10.62 -8.18 6.63
CA ARG A 94 10.19 -6.98 7.38
C ARG A 94 8.69 -6.75 7.30
N GLU A 95 8.07 -7.11 6.17
CA GLU A 95 6.62 -7.02 5.92
C GLU A 95 5.82 -8.10 6.66
N GLU A 96 6.47 -9.22 7.02
CA GLU A 96 5.85 -10.36 7.69
C GLU A 96 5.28 -9.99 9.07
N GLY A 97 4.01 -10.35 9.29
CA GLY A 97 3.33 -10.21 10.58
C GLY A 97 3.08 -8.76 10.99
N LYS A 98 2.91 -7.86 10.01
CA LYS A 98 2.65 -6.43 10.21
C LYS A 98 1.24 -6.09 9.76
N ASP A 99 0.55 -5.29 10.57
CA ASP A 99 -0.84 -4.88 10.35
C ASP A 99 -1.01 -3.36 10.23
N ALA A 100 0.08 -2.62 10.46
CA ALA A 100 0.17 -1.20 10.19
C ALA A 100 1.49 -0.88 9.47
N VAL A 101 1.49 0.20 8.71
CA VAL A 101 2.69 0.72 8.04
C VAL A 101 2.66 2.23 8.07
N VAL A 102 3.84 2.83 8.27
CA VAL A 102 4.06 4.28 8.25
C VAL A 102 5.30 4.59 7.41
N THR A 103 5.34 5.75 6.80
CA THR A 103 6.50 6.21 6.03
C THR A 103 6.64 7.72 6.09
N ASP A 104 7.88 8.18 6.02
CA ASP A 104 8.24 9.57 5.76
C ASP A 104 8.82 9.77 4.34
N CYS A 105 8.88 8.71 3.54
CA CYS A 105 9.36 8.78 2.17
C CYS A 105 8.36 9.49 1.26
N ARG A 106 8.87 10.27 0.31
CA ARG A 106 8.07 10.82 -0.79
C ARG A 106 7.97 9.83 -1.94
N ASN A 107 6.85 9.87 -2.66
CA ASN A 107 6.57 9.02 -3.82
C ASN A 107 6.59 7.51 -3.49
N VAL A 108 6.17 7.17 -2.27
CA VAL A 108 5.98 5.80 -1.79
C VAL A 108 4.51 5.58 -1.49
N CYS A 109 4.00 4.41 -1.90
CA CYS A 109 2.69 3.93 -1.52
C CYS A 109 2.82 2.92 -0.40
N ILE A 110 2.08 3.13 0.68
CA ILE A 110 1.94 2.20 1.78
C ILE A 110 0.49 1.74 1.85
N GLY A 111 0.27 0.44 1.99
CA GLY A 111 -1.06 -0.12 1.95
C GLY A 111 -1.24 -1.23 2.94
N VAL A 112 -2.42 -1.24 3.55
CA VAL A 112 -2.99 -2.44 4.18
C VAL A 112 -4.02 -3.03 3.22
N HIS A 113 -4.09 -4.34 3.21
CA HIS A 113 -5.14 -5.13 2.60
C HIS A 113 -6.31 -5.29 3.57
N THR A 114 -7.51 -5.24 3.04
CA THR A 114 -8.72 -5.52 3.79
C THR A 114 -9.77 -6.14 2.87
N ALA A 115 -10.57 -7.03 3.45
CA ALA A 115 -11.89 -7.41 2.98
C ALA A 115 -12.73 -7.61 4.25
N ASP A 116 -13.62 -6.65 4.53
CA ASP A 116 -14.46 -6.51 5.75
C ASP A 116 -13.81 -5.77 6.94
N CYS A 117 -12.48 -5.81 7.12
CA CYS A 117 -11.81 -5.00 8.15
C CYS A 117 -11.85 -3.49 7.82
N VAL A 118 -11.88 -2.62 8.83
CA VAL A 118 -11.93 -1.16 8.61
C VAL A 118 -10.53 -0.61 8.39
N PRO A 119 -10.20 -0.06 7.21
CA PRO A 119 -8.93 0.63 7.01
C PRO A 119 -8.97 2.00 7.70
N ILE A 120 -7.90 2.36 8.40
CA ILE A 120 -7.75 3.65 9.07
C ILE A 120 -6.54 4.38 8.47
N PHE A 121 -6.73 5.67 8.19
CA PHE A 121 -5.76 6.53 7.56
C PHE A 121 -5.27 7.59 8.54
N PHE A 122 -3.97 7.78 8.61
CA PHE A 122 -3.36 8.86 9.39
C PHE A 122 -2.47 9.70 8.50
N THR A 123 -2.49 11.00 8.72
CA THR A 123 -1.49 11.95 8.23
C THR A 123 -1.19 12.94 9.35
N THR A 124 0.03 13.46 9.39
CA THR A 124 0.40 14.53 10.33
C THR A 124 0.95 15.70 9.53
N PRO A 125 0.51 16.94 9.84
CA PRO A 125 1.13 18.11 9.23
C PRO A 125 2.56 18.23 9.73
N PHE A 126 3.48 18.61 8.84
CA PHE A 126 4.86 18.93 9.20
C PHE A 126 4.86 20.08 10.21
N THR A 127 5.04 19.77 11.50
CA THR A 127 5.15 20.78 12.55
C THR A 127 6.54 20.65 13.18
N LEU A 128 7.40 21.61 12.85
CA LEU A 128 8.74 21.77 13.43
C LEU A 128 8.60 22.17 14.91
N LEU A 129 8.35 21.21 15.79
CA LEU A 129 8.43 21.45 17.23
C LEU A 129 9.91 21.40 17.66
N LEU A 130 10.47 22.58 17.94
CA LEU A 130 11.63 22.78 18.83
C LEU A 130 13.00 22.25 18.35
N GLY A 131 13.42 22.61 17.13
CA GLY A 131 14.85 22.73 16.79
C GLY A 131 15.69 21.44 16.79
N GLN A 132 15.05 20.27 16.85
CA GLN A 132 15.68 18.97 16.61
C GLN A 132 15.07 18.39 15.34
N PRO A 133 15.86 17.98 14.33
CA PRO A 133 15.32 17.26 13.19
C PRO A 133 14.83 15.89 13.66
N MET A 134 13.53 15.77 13.92
CA MET A 134 12.86 14.47 13.91
C MET A 134 12.90 13.98 12.44
N PRO A 135 13.45 12.80 12.12
CA PRO A 135 13.29 12.20 10.81
C PRO A 135 11.86 11.69 10.69
N VAL A 136 10.90 12.60 10.51
CA VAL A 136 9.52 12.24 10.17
C VAL A 136 8.94 13.33 9.29
N GLY A 137 9.43 13.41 8.06
CA GLY A 137 8.75 14.16 7.00
C GLY A 137 7.57 13.36 6.49
N VAL A 138 6.35 13.58 6.98
CA VAL A 138 5.17 12.85 6.46
C VAL A 138 4.86 13.27 5.02
N ALA A 139 5.43 12.48 4.10
CA ALA A 139 4.84 11.80 2.97
C ALA A 139 3.99 12.60 1.96
N ARG A 140 4.46 12.54 0.70
CA ARG A 140 3.57 12.18 -0.43
C ARG A 140 3.15 10.73 -0.21
N CYS A 141 2.23 10.53 0.73
CA CYS A 141 1.74 9.21 1.11
C CYS A 141 0.68 8.81 0.10
N ASN A 142 0.90 7.69 -0.57
CA ASN A 142 -0.19 6.94 -1.19
C ASN A 142 -0.70 5.97 -0.12
N VAL A 143 -1.87 6.21 0.48
CA VAL A 143 -2.44 5.28 1.48
C VAL A 143 -3.62 4.51 0.88
N SER A 144 -3.56 3.18 1.11
CA SER A 144 -4.53 2.08 0.98
C SER A 144 -4.67 1.33 -0.34
N LEU A 145 -4.64 0.01 -0.18
CA LEU A 145 -4.70 -1.01 -1.21
C LEU A 145 -5.79 -2.03 -0.83
N ASN A 146 -7.05 -1.60 -0.91
CA ASN A 146 -8.23 -2.41 -0.57
C ASN A 146 -8.63 -3.37 -1.70
N ILE A 147 -8.56 -4.67 -1.46
CA ILE A 147 -9.09 -5.67 -2.40
C ILE A 147 -10.37 -6.20 -1.78
N HIS A 148 -11.50 -5.70 -2.27
CA HIS A 148 -12.82 -6.16 -1.88
C HIS A 148 -13.01 -7.66 -2.26
N PHE A 149 -12.71 -8.57 -1.33
CA PHE A 149 -13.22 -9.94 -1.38
C PHE A 149 -14.61 -9.96 -0.78
N VAL A 150 -15.63 -9.59 -1.56
CA VAL A 150 -16.99 -10.04 -1.22
C VAL A 150 -16.97 -11.57 -1.42
N ARG A 151 -17.25 -12.28 -0.32
CA ARG A 151 -17.35 -13.75 -0.16
C ARG A 151 -17.59 -14.55 -1.44
#